data_AF-A0A9D2PW01-F1
#
_entry.id   AF-A0A9D2PW01-F1
#
_cell.length_a   1.000
_cell.length_b   1.000
_cell.length_c   1.000
_cell.angle_alpha   90.00
_cell.angle_beta   90.00
_cell.angle_gamma   90.00
#
_symmetry.space_group_name_H-M   'P 1'
#
loop_
_entity.id
_entity.type
_entity.pdbx_description
1 polymer ?
#
loop_
_entity_poly.entity_id
_entity_poly.type
_entity_poly.pdbx_seq_one_letter_code
_entity_poly.pdbx_strand_id
1 'polypeptide(L)'
;MSTHSTPADGPSDAHDRTAPPPEETMVEQAGQIRIGDAVLVVHRTLADEHSAYVVLRGRDGGDVFDLAARPGQAIEVPGAGAVLVAGVRASTRERRGAVLLRPL
;
A
#
# COMPACT_ATOMS: atom_id res chain seq x y z
N MET A 1 -39.82 3.60 52.78
CA MET A 1 -38.80 2.59 52.40
C MET A 1 -38.75 2.57 50.89
N SER A 2 -37.69 3.14 50.32
CA SER A 2 -37.58 3.47 48.89
C SER A 2 -37.22 2.25 48.05
N THR A 3 -37.86 2.14 46.90
CA THR A 3 -37.56 1.21 45.80
C THR A 3 -36.24 1.61 45.12
N HIS A 4 -35.43 0.62 44.74
CA HIS A 4 -34.49 0.78 43.62
C HIS A 4 -34.32 -0.55 42.89
N SER A 5 -34.81 -0.56 41.65
CA SER A 5 -34.59 -1.56 40.63
C SER A 5 -33.24 -1.28 39.96
N THR A 6 -32.40 -2.30 39.80
CA THR A 6 -31.19 -2.23 38.97
C THR A 6 -31.49 -2.88 37.63
N PRO A 7 -31.45 -2.17 36.49
CA PRO A 7 -31.38 -2.84 35.20
C PRO A 7 -29.94 -3.29 34.94
N ALA A 8 -29.79 -4.59 34.66
CA ALA A 8 -28.62 -5.16 34.02
C ALA A 8 -28.70 -4.93 32.49
N ASP A 9 -27.55 -5.07 31.83
CA ASP A 9 -27.33 -5.05 30.38
C ASP A 9 -27.38 -3.68 29.69
N GLY A 10 -26.21 -3.03 29.66
CA GLY A 10 -25.88 -2.09 28.59
C GLY A 10 -25.62 -2.85 27.28
N PRO A 11 -26.10 -2.37 26.12
CA PRO A 11 -25.82 -3.03 24.86
C PRO A 11 -24.34 -2.86 24.47
N SER A 12 -23.67 -4.01 24.47
CA SER A 12 -22.57 -4.45 23.59
C SER A 12 -22.03 -3.40 22.62
N ASP A 13 -20.82 -2.90 22.91
CA ASP A 13 -19.96 -2.15 22.01
C ASP A 13 -19.53 -3.09 20.86
N ALA A 14 -20.39 -3.14 19.84
CA ALA A 14 -20.20 -3.93 18.64
C ALA A 14 -19.03 -3.33 17.85
N HIS A 15 -17.84 -3.84 18.12
CA HIS A 15 -16.78 -4.16 17.16
C HIS A 15 -16.85 -3.38 15.83
N ASP A 16 -16.54 -2.09 15.86
CA ASP A 16 -15.87 -1.47 14.72
C ASP A 16 -14.39 -1.47 15.05
N ARG A 17 -13.75 -2.63 14.85
CA ARG A 17 -12.30 -2.68 14.70
C ARG A 17 -12.04 -1.94 13.40
N THR A 18 -11.83 -0.63 13.53
CA THR A 18 -11.23 0.22 12.52
C THR A 18 -10.03 -0.54 11.97
N ALA A 19 -10.20 -1.18 10.82
CA ALA A 19 -9.03 -1.60 10.05
C ALA A 19 -8.24 -0.29 9.87
N PRO A 20 -6.97 -0.21 10.28
CA PRO A 20 -6.19 0.97 9.99
C PRO A 20 -6.34 1.21 8.49
N PRO A 21 -6.66 2.44 8.03
CA PRO A 21 -6.64 2.71 6.60
C PRO A 21 -5.28 2.23 6.10
N PRO A 22 -5.20 1.51 4.97
CA PRO A 22 -3.94 0.99 4.48
C PRO A 22 -2.97 2.18 4.41
N GLU A 23 -1.98 2.20 5.32
CA GLU A 23 -1.16 3.39 5.48
C GLU A 23 -0.34 3.57 4.20
N GLU A 24 -0.46 4.75 3.59
CA GLU A 24 0.33 5.09 2.42
C GLU A 24 1.81 5.01 2.79
N THR A 25 2.53 4.10 2.13
CA THR A 25 3.94 3.87 2.40
C THR A 25 4.79 4.44 1.26
N MET A 26 5.70 5.35 1.60
CA MET A 26 6.67 5.88 0.65
C MET A 26 7.90 4.98 0.59
N VAL A 27 8.27 4.55 -0.62
CA VAL A 27 9.43 3.70 -0.87
C VAL A 27 10.33 4.38 -1.91
N GLU A 28 11.58 4.64 -1.55
CA GLU A 28 12.56 5.21 -2.48
C GLU A 28 13.02 4.17 -3.52
N GLN A 29 13.54 4.63 -4.66
CA GLN A 29 14.09 3.77 -5.70
C GLN A 29 15.22 2.89 -5.16
N ALA A 30 15.27 1.63 -5.59
CA ALA A 30 16.06 0.54 -5.04
C ALA A 30 15.74 0.17 -3.58
N GLY A 31 14.78 0.85 -2.95
CA GLY A 31 14.13 0.41 -1.73
C GLY A 31 13.15 -0.73 -2.02
N GLN A 32 12.75 -1.41 -0.95
CA GLN A 32 11.82 -2.52 -1.01
C GLN A 32 10.76 -2.41 0.08
N ILE A 33 9.60 -3.02 -0.17
CA ILE A 33 8.52 -3.18 0.78
C ILE A 33 7.99 -4.61 0.70
N ARG A 34 7.51 -5.12 1.84
CA ARG A 34 6.78 -6.38 1.89
C ARG A 34 5.29 -6.08 2.05
N ILE A 35 4.47 -6.67 1.18
CA ILE A 35 3.01 -6.58 1.25
C ILE A 35 2.50 -8.01 1.16
N GLY A 36 1.78 -8.48 2.18
CA GLY A 36 1.45 -9.90 2.31
C GLY A 36 2.70 -10.78 2.24
N ASP A 37 2.69 -11.75 1.33
CA ASP A 37 3.81 -12.65 1.08
C ASP A 37 4.77 -12.16 -0.02
N ALA A 38 4.38 -11.12 -0.75
CA ALA A 38 5.18 -10.54 -1.81
C ALA A 38 6.24 -9.56 -1.28
N VAL A 39 7.41 -9.56 -1.90
CA VAL A 39 8.41 -8.49 -1.77
C VAL A 39 8.42 -7.68 -3.05
N LEU A 40 8.17 -6.37 -2.94
CA LEU A 40 8.22 -5.43 -4.05
C LEU A 40 9.45 -4.53 -3.92
N VAL A 41 10.24 -4.45 -4.98
CA VAL A 41 11.38 -3.55 -5.10
C VAL A 41 11.03 -2.44 -6.10
N VAL A 42 11.33 -1.20 -5.73
CA VAL A 42 11.20 -0.05 -6.64
C VAL A 42 12.38 -0.06 -7.61
N HIS A 43 12.26 -0.81 -8.70
CA HIS A 43 13.36 -1.01 -9.64
C HIS A 43 13.72 0.30 -10.35
N ARG A 44 12.73 0.98 -10.97
CA ARG A 44 12.94 2.26 -11.65
C ARG A 44 11.77 3.20 -11.42
N THR A 45 12.05 4.48 -11.28
CA THR A 45 11.06 5.56 -11.35
C THR A 45 11.46 6.49 -12.47
N LEU A 46 10.62 6.55 -13.51
CA LEU A 46 10.91 7.19 -14.79
C LEU A 46 9.89 8.29 -15.06
N ALA A 47 10.12 9.10 -16.09
CA ALA A 47 9.15 10.04 -16.62
C ALA A 47 9.20 10.02 -18.14
N ASP A 48 8.03 10.14 -18.76
CA ASP A 48 7.86 10.33 -20.19
C ASP A 48 7.03 11.58 -20.47
N GLU A 49 6.61 11.75 -21.73
CA GLU A 49 5.79 12.89 -22.16
C GLU A 49 4.42 12.98 -21.48
N HIS A 50 3.95 11.90 -20.86
CA HIS A 50 2.65 11.87 -20.19
C HIS A 50 2.77 12.15 -18.70
N SER A 51 3.64 11.42 -18.00
CA SER A 51 3.81 11.56 -16.55
C SER A 51 4.96 10.69 -16.01
N ALA A 52 5.24 10.87 -14.72
CA ALA A 52 6.08 9.93 -13.99
C ALA A 52 5.40 8.56 -13.84
N TYR A 53 6.19 7.49 -13.91
CA TYR A 53 5.73 6.12 -13.72
C TYR A 53 6.80 5.27 -13.03
N VAL A 54 6.37 4.18 -12.40
CA VAL A 54 7.24 3.24 -11.69
C VAL A 54 7.30 1.90 -12.42
N VAL A 55 8.45 1.26 -12.36
CA VAL A 55 8.62 -0.17 -12.63
C VAL A 55 8.98 -0.82 -11.30
N LEU A 56 8.08 -1.67 -10.81
CA LEU A 56 8.26 -2.48 -9.62
C LEU A 56 8.73 -3.87 -10.05
N ARG A 57 9.67 -4.43 -9.30
CA ARG A 57 10.04 -5.84 -9.41
C ARG A 57 9.52 -6.58 -8.19
N GLY A 58 8.61 -7.52 -8.40
CA GLY A 58 8.06 -8.35 -7.35
C GLY A 58 8.72 -9.71 -7.29
N ARG A 59 8.68 -10.30 -6.09
CA ARG A 59 8.99 -11.70 -5.86
C ARG A 59 7.93 -12.33 -4.97
N ASP A 60 7.40 -13.46 -5.40
CA ASP A 60 6.47 -14.31 -4.65
C ASP A 60 6.81 -15.78 -4.92
N GLY A 61 6.84 -16.62 -3.89
CA GLY A 61 7.10 -18.08 -4.05
C GLY A 61 8.43 -18.50 -4.72
N GLY A 62 9.33 -17.57 -5.05
CA GLY A 62 10.53 -17.85 -5.86
C GLY A 62 10.44 -17.32 -7.30
N ASP A 63 9.23 -17.02 -7.76
CA ASP A 63 8.97 -16.37 -9.04
C ASP A 63 9.25 -14.87 -8.96
N VAL A 64 9.74 -14.31 -10.06
CA VAL A 64 10.06 -12.88 -10.20
C VAL A 64 9.24 -12.31 -11.34
N PHE A 65 8.61 -11.17 -11.09
CA PHE A 65 7.76 -10.48 -12.06
C PHE A 65 8.02 -8.97 -12.03
N ASP A 66 7.76 -8.29 -13.15
CA ASP A 66 7.88 -6.84 -13.27
C ASP A 66 6.50 -6.23 -13.54
N LEU A 67 6.15 -5.16 -12.82
CA LEU A 67 4.88 -4.43 -12.95
C LEU A 67 5.17 -2.95 -13.23
N ALA A 68 4.57 -2.39 -14.27
CA ALA A 68 4.64 -0.97 -14.57
C ALA A 68 3.33 -0.28 -14.20
N ALA A 69 3.42 0.88 -13.53
CA ALA A 69 2.23 1.61 -13.11
C ALA A 69 2.48 3.12 -12.99
N ARG A 70 1.40 3.88 -13.18
CA ARG A 70 1.31 5.32 -13.02
C ARG A 70 0.56 5.68 -11.73
N PRO A 71 0.74 6.91 -11.23
CA PRO A 71 -0.11 7.44 -10.15
C PRO A 71 -1.60 7.26 -10.45
N GLY A 72 -2.35 6.79 -9.46
CA GLY A 72 -3.77 6.47 -9.53
C GLY A 72 -4.11 5.07 -10.04
N GLN A 73 -3.13 4.27 -10.49
CA GLN A 73 -3.40 2.91 -10.95
C GLN A 73 -3.34 1.89 -9.82
N ALA A 74 -4.34 1.01 -9.77
CA ALA A 74 -4.29 -0.22 -9.00
C ALA A 74 -3.61 -1.31 -9.82
N ILE A 75 -2.69 -2.04 -9.21
CA ILE A 75 -2.01 -3.20 -9.80
C ILE A 75 -2.32 -4.45 -8.99
N GLU A 76 -2.51 -5.57 -9.68
CA GLU A 76 -2.62 -6.87 -9.03
C GLU A 76 -1.23 -7.42 -8.73
N VAL A 77 -0.93 -7.63 -7.44
CA VAL A 77 0.34 -8.16 -6.97
C VAL A 77 0.14 -9.61 -6.51
N PRO A 78 0.75 -10.60 -7.19
CA PRO A 78 0.77 -11.99 -6.73
C PRO A 78 1.20 -12.08 -5.26
N GLY A 79 0.41 -12.79 -4.43
CA GLY A 79 0.68 -12.96 -3.00
C GLY A 79 0.36 -11.76 -2.11
N ALA A 80 -0.12 -10.64 -2.66
CA ALA A 80 -0.42 -9.41 -1.91
C ALA A 80 -1.77 -8.76 -2.25
N GLY A 81 -2.40 -9.14 -3.35
CA GLY A 81 -3.67 -8.56 -3.81
C GLY A 81 -3.47 -7.22 -4.53
N ALA A 82 -4.52 -6.40 -4.56
CA ALA A 82 -4.50 -5.13 -5.25
C ALA A 82 -3.70 -4.07 -4.46
N VAL A 83 -2.82 -3.33 -5.16
CA VAL A 83 -2.04 -2.23 -4.58
C VAL A 83 -2.22 -1.00 -5.44
N LEU A 84 -2.60 0.12 -4.83
CA LEU A 84 -2.66 1.43 -5.48
C LEU A 84 -1.29 2.10 -5.49
N VAL A 85 -0.87 2.55 -6.66
CA VAL A 85 0.23 3.51 -6.81
C VAL A 85 -0.34 4.92 -6.62
N ALA A 86 -0.27 5.45 -5.41
CA ALA A 86 -0.85 6.76 -5.08
C ALA A 86 -0.03 7.93 -5.67
N GLY A 87 1.29 7.76 -5.81
CA GLY A 87 2.16 8.79 -6.37
C GLY A 87 3.51 8.26 -6.81
N VAL A 88 4.13 8.91 -7.79
CA VAL A 88 5.47 8.58 -8.28
C VAL A 88 6.28 9.86 -8.42
N ARG A 89 7.49 9.85 -7.86
CA ARG A 89 8.53 10.84 -8.08
C ARG A 89 9.60 10.20 -8.96
N ALA A 90 9.75 10.70 -10.18
CA ALA A 90 10.78 10.24 -11.08
C ALA A 90 12.19 10.50 -10.50
N SER A 91 13.12 9.62 -10.80
CA SER A 91 14.53 9.82 -10.45
C SER A 91 15.14 10.92 -11.32
N THR A 92 15.97 11.77 -10.73
CA THR A 92 16.77 12.77 -11.44
C THR A 92 18.26 12.57 -11.13
N ARG A 93 19.13 13.44 -11.67
CA ARG A 93 20.56 13.41 -11.30
C ARG A 93 20.80 13.83 -9.85
N GLU A 94 19.91 14.67 -9.31
CA GLU A 94 20.04 15.32 -8.01
C GLU A 94 19.23 14.61 -6.91
N ARG A 95 18.24 13.79 -7.29
CA ARG A 95 17.31 13.16 -6.35
C ARG A 95 17.00 11.73 -6.75
N ARG A 96 17.04 10.84 -5.77
CA ARG A 96 16.49 9.49 -5.91
C ARG A 96 14.98 9.58 -6.04
N GLY A 97 14.40 8.86 -7.01
CA GLY A 97 12.96 8.79 -7.16
C GLY A 97 12.32 7.95 -6.07
N ALA A 98 11.00 8.00 -5.98
CA ALA A 98 10.23 7.31 -4.96
C ALA A 98 8.81 7.03 -5.44
N VAL A 99 8.15 6.07 -4.80
CA VAL A 99 6.75 5.74 -5.05
C VAL A 99 5.99 5.74 -3.73
N LEU A 100 4.75 6.18 -3.76
CA LEU A 100 3.80 6.07 -2.66
C LEU A 100 2.84 4.92 -2.98
N LEU A 101 2.81 3.90 -2.13
CA LEU A 101 2.05 2.67 -2.32
C LEU A 101 0.99 2.54 -1.23
N ARG A 102 -0.18 2.01 -1.59
CA ARG A 102 -1.27 1.76 -0.66
C ARG A 102 -1.94 0.41 -0.98
N PRO A 103 -1.89 -0.58 -0.09
CA PRO A 103 -2.71 -1.79 -0.23
C PRO A 103 -4.21 -1.44 -0.37
N LEU A 104 -4.99 -2.23 -1.11
CA LEU A 104 -6.44 -2.05 -1.28
C LEU A 104 -7.25 -3.17 -0.65
#